data_AF-A0A2S1SI22-F1
#
_entry.id   AF-A0A2S1SI22-F1
#
_cell.length_a   1.000
_cell.length_b   1.000
_cell.length_c   1.000
_cell.angle_alpha   90.00
_cell.angle_beta   90.00
_cell.angle_gamma   90.00
#
_symmetry.space_group_name_H-M   'P 1'
#
loop_
_entity.id
_entity.type
_entity.pdbx_description
1 polymer ?
#
loop_
_entity_poly.entity_id
_entity_poly.type
_entity_poly.pdbx_seq_one_letter_code
_entity_poly.pdbx_strand_id
1 'polypeptide(L)'
;MHMLSIKRQIPYIWKVTNSFLMKIKIIAFSIVTLAVLSSSKMIPPQQGISQQLIGTWKWNAFINTKIGQTLSIEVFSQMAVKEMKTEFRSDNTYTESKLKKGSTEFTTLEGTWKVENEATLSMKEKGDWRAAKIVKFANDSLVLEIAPQVNLLMVRENKIPGLLNVKPTNEKH
;
A
#
# COMPACT_ATOMS: atom_id res chain seq x y z
N MET A 1 51.73 -6.31 48.86
CA MET A 1 52.84 -5.35 48.74
C MET A 1 53.97 -6.00 47.96
N HIS A 2 54.15 -5.62 46.71
CA HIS A 2 55.40 -5.82 45.97
C HIS A 2 55.69 -4.54 45.20
N MET A 3 56.92 -4.10 45.33
CA MET A 3 57.46 -2.79 44.99
C MET A 3 58.33 -2.91 43.73
N LEU A 4 58.67 -1.75 43.17
CA LEU A 4 59.73 -1.43 42.19
C LEU A 4 59.24 -1.32 40.73
N SER A 5 59.10 -0.12 40.15
CA SER A 5 60.11 0.91 39.84
C SER A 5 61.05 0.50 38.71
N ILE A 6 61.04 1.27 37.60
CA ILE A 6 62.21 2.05 37.12
C ILE A 6 61.82 2.86 35.87
N LYS A 7 62.12 4.16 35.93
CA LYS A 7 62.12 5.15 34.83
C LYS A 7 63.27 4.89 33.86
N ARG A 8 63.08 5.18 32.56
CA ARG A 8 64.09 5.85 31.70
C ARG A 8 63.44 6.68 30.58
N GLN A 9 63.66 8.00 30.61
CA GLN A 9 63.75 8.90 29.43
C GLN A 9 65.11 8.61 28.73
N ILE A 10 65.47 9.03 27.51
CA ILE A 10 65.63 10.37 26.90
C ILE A 10 65.84 10.20 25.33
N PRO A 11 66.28 11.18 24.50
CA PRO A 11 65.49 11.96 23.51
C PRO A 11 65.91 11.88 22.01
N TYR A 12 65.10 12.56 21.17
CA TYR A 12 65.37 13.32 19.92
C TYR A 12 66.70 13.15 19.16
N ILE A 13 66.61 12.86 17.84
CA ILE A 13 67.44 13.51 16.79
C ILE A 13 66.60 13.71 15.51
N TRP A 14 66.50 14.97 15.09
CA TRP A 14 66.07 15.44 13.77
C TRP A 14 67.28 15.44 12.82
N LYS A 15 67.13 14.99 11.55
CA LYS A 15 67.85 15.60 10.41
C LYS A 15 67.24 15.22 9.06
N VAL A 16 66.97 16.28 8.31
CA VAL A 16 66.49 16.38 6.93
C VAL A 16 67.58 15.97 5.94
N THR A 17 67.22 15.45 4.76
CA THR A 17 67.81 15.86 3.46
C THR A 17 67.04 15.31 2.26
N ASN A 18 66.97 16.16 1.23
CA ASN A 18 66.23 16.05 -0.02
C ASN A 18 66.94 15.17 -1.07
N SER A 19 66.09 14.57 -1.93
CA SER A 19 66.21 14.41 -3.38
C SER A 19 67.50 13.86 -4.00
N PHE A 20 67.39 12.72 -4.70
CA PHE A 20 67.93 12.60 -6.06
C PHE A 20 67.31 11.41 -6.84
N LEU A 21 66.52 11.74 -7.86
CA LEU A 21 66.39 11.14 -9.20
C LEU A 21 66.30 9.60 -9.43
N MET A 22 65.14 9.25 -10.01
CA MET A 22 64.96 8.58 -11.32
C MET A 22 65.24 7.06 -11.42
N LYS A 23 64.17 6.28 -11.67
CA LYS A 23 63.90 5.64 -12.97
C LYS A 23 62.58 4.88 -12.93
N ILE A 24 61.70 5.31 -13.82
CA ILE A 24 60.39 4.75 -14.14
C ILE A 24 60.54 3.30 -14.65
N LYS A 25 59.77 2.37 -14.09
CA LYS A 25 59.34 1.16 -14.79
C LYS A 25 57.82 1.09 -14.73
N ILE A 26 57.25 1.30 -15.91
CA ILE A 26 55.83 1.19 -16.24
C ILE A 26 55.42 -0.26 -16.05
N ILE A 27 54.48 -0.50 -15.13
CA ILE A 27 53.70 -1.75 -15.13
C ILE A 27 52.27 -1.33 -15.42
N ALA A 28 51.87 -1.57 -16.67
CA ALA A 28 50.51 -1.37 -17.13
C ALA A 28 49.58 -2.34 -16.37
N PHE A 29 48.70 -1.78 -15.55
CA PHE A 29 47.49 -2.47 -15.11
C PHE A 29 46.31 -1.71 -15.70
N SER A 30 45.84 -2.21 -16.84
CA SER A 30 44.60 -1.79 -17.47
C SER A 30 43.44 -2.11 -16.53
N ILE A 31 42.97 -1.11 -15.79
CA ILE A 31 41.63 -1.15 -15.19
C ILE A 31 40.73 -0.40 -16.17
N VAL A 32 40.04 -1.17 -17.01
CA VAL A 32 38.88 -0.69 -17.75
C VAL A 32 37.84 -0.32 -16.71
N THR A 33 37.81 0.94 -16.29
CA THR A 33 36.71 1.48 -15.49
C THR A 33 35.54 1.66 -16.43
N LEU A 34 34.78 0.57 -16.61
CA LEU A 34 33.50 0.62 -17.30
C LEU A 34 32.55 1.44 -16.42
N ALA A 35 32.45 2.73 -16.72
CA ALA A 35 31.43 3.61 -16.17
C ALA A 35 30.07 3.16 -16.71
N VAL A 36 29.51 2.10 -16.12
CA VAL A 36 28.08 1.83 -16.23
C VAL A 36 27.41 2.90 -15.39
N LEU A 37 27.04 4.00 -16.03
CA LEU A 37 26.01 4.90 -15.55
C LEU A 37 24.76 4.03 -15.35
N SER A 38 24.60 3.53 -14.14
CA SER A 38 23.41 2.83 -13.70
C SER A 38 22.24 3.79 -13.92
N SER A 39 21.50 3.59 -14.99
CA SER A 39 20.13 4.07 -15.12
C SER A 39 19.36 3.41 -13.99
N SER A 40 19.43 3.97 -12.79
CA SER A 40 18.54 3.61 -11.70
C SER A 40 17.15 3.93 -12.23
N LYS A 41 16.45 2.90 -12.74
CA LYS A 41 15.02 2.98 -12.93
C LYS A 41 14.51 3.44 -11.57
N MET A 42 14.02 4.67 -11.54
CA MET A 42 13.39 5.26 -10.38
C MET A 42 12.22 4.34 -10.08
N ILE A 43 12.41 3.43 -9.11
CA ILE A 43 11.35 2.54 -8.67
C ILE A 43 10.30 3.51 -8.14
N PRO A 44 9.09 3.57 -8.74
CA PRO A 44 8.06 4.45 -8.23
C PRO A 44 7.90 4.11 -6.74
N PRO A 45 7.84 5.12 -5.85
CA PRO A 45 7.71 4.87 -4.42
C PRO A 45 6.56 3.89 -4.24
N GLN A 46 6.79 2.80 -3.50
CA GLN A 46 5.72 1.87 -3.14
C GLN A 46 4.63 2.73 -2.50
N GLN A 47 3.53 2.91 -3.23
CA GLN A 47 2.43 3.73 -2.76
C GLN A 47 1.91 3.06 -1.49
N GLY A 48 1.84 3.81 -0.39
CA GLY A 48 1.31 3.28 0.87
C GLY A 48 -0.10 2.74 0.69
N ILE A 49 -0.52 1.84 1.59
CA ILE A 49 -1.85 1.21 1.55
C ILE A 49 -2.95 2.27 1.45
N SER A 50 -2.82 3.40 2.15
CA SER A 50 -3.75 4.53 2.07
C SER A 50 -3.91 5.07 0.65
N GLN A 51 -2.83 5.28 -0.09
CA GLN A 51 -2.88 5.77 -1.48
C GLN A 51 -3.51 4.74 -2.41
N GLN A 52 -3.15 3.47 -2.24
CA GLN A 52 -3.72 2.40 -3.05
C GLN A 52 -5.21 2.18 -2.74
N LEU A 53 -5.67 2.44 -1.52
CA LEU A 53 -7.07 2.22 -1.11
C LEU A 53 -8.04 3.21 -1.78
N ILE A 54 -7.55 4.37 -2.22
CA ILE A 54 -8.37 5.39 -2.88
C ILE A 54 -9.05 4.82 -4.13
N GLY A 55 -10.35 5.08 -4.24
CA GLY A 55 -11.21 4.61 -5.34
C GLY A 55 -12.49 3.94 -4.84
N THR A 56 -13.28 3.44 -5.78
CA THR A 56 -14.56 2.76 -5.51
C THR A 56 -14.36 1.25 -5.43
N TRP A 57 -14.91 0.64 -4.40
CA TRP A 57 -14.82 -0.78 -4.10
C TRP A 57 -16.21 -1.37 -3.96
N LYS A 58 -16.54 -2.34 -4.82
CA LYS A 58 -17.78 -3.11 -4.75
C LYS A 58 -17.64 -4.21 -3.71
N TRP A 59 -18.63 -4.33 -2.84
CA TRP A 59 -18.71 -5.43 -1.89
C TRP A 59 -19.15 -6.68 -2.66
N ASN A 60 -18.27 -7.67 -2.77
CA ASN A 60 -18.49 -8.82 -3.62
C ASN A 60 -19.10 -10.00 -2.84
N ALA A 61 -18.50 -10.36 -1.70
CA ALA A 61 -18.94 -11.50 -0.91
C ALA A 61 -18.51 -11.41 0.55
N PHE A 62 -19.24 -12.10 1.42
CA PHE A 62 -18.85 -12.40 2.80
C PHE A 62 -18.38 -13.84 2.89
N ILE A 63 -17.25 -14.06 3.56
CA ILE A 63 -16.58 -15.34 3.71
C ILE A 63 -16.56 -15.68 5.20
N ASN A 64 -17.27 -16.73 5.58
CA ASN A 64 -17.15 -17.31 6.92
C ASN A 64 -15.94 -18.25 6.93
N THR A 65 -14.84 -17.80 7.55
CA THR A 65 -13.57 -18.55 7.54
C THR A 65 -13.59 -19.77 8.46
N LYS A 66 -14.54 -19.87 9.40
CA LYS A 66 -14.70 -21.05 10.26
C LYS A 66 -15.19 -22.27 9.48
N ILE A 67 -16.14 -22.06 8.57
CA ILE A 67 -16.81 -23.13 7.82
C ILE A 67 -16.49 -23.11 6.32
N GLY A 68 -15.67 -22.17 5.85
CA GLY A 68 -15.30 -22.03 4.45
C GLY A 68 -16.45 -21.59 3.52
N GLN A 69 -17.54 -21.06 4.08
CA GLN A 69 -18.71 -20.66 3.30
C GLN A 69 -18.53 -19.26 2.73
N THR A 70 -18.81 -19.10 1.43
CA THR A 70 -18.85 -17.80 0.75
C THR A 70 -20.28 -17.46 0.38
N LEU A 71 -20.76 -16.29 0.80
CA LEU A 71 -22.09 -15.79 0.52
C LEU A 71 -21.98 -14.50 -0.30
N SER A 72 -22.71 -14.41 -1.41
CA SER A 72 -22.86 -13.15 -2.12
C SER A 72 -23.58 -12.13 -1.23
N ILE A 73 -23.48 -10.84 -1.58
CA ILE A 73 -24.17 -9.78 -0.83
C ILE A 73 -25.68 -9.99 -0.77
N GLU A 74 -26.27 -10.47 -1.86
CA GLU A 74 -27.71 -10.72 -1.92
C GLU A 74 -28.09 -11.81 -0.93
N VAL A 75 -27.36 -12.93 -0.92
CA VAL A 75 -27.66 -14.05 -0.01
C VAL A 75 -27.41 -13.64 1.45
N PHE A 76 -26.28 -12.98 1.74
CA PHE A 76 -25.95 -12.52 3.08
C PHE A 76 -26.99 -11.53 3.64
N SER A 77 -27.53 -10.66 2.78
CA SER A 77 -28.57 -9.70 3.16
C SER A 77 -29.99 -10.26 3.08
N GLN A 78 -30.16 -11.58 2.93
CA GLN A 78 -31.47 -12.22 2.76
C GLN A 78 -32.28 -11.60 1.61
N MET A 79 -31.61 -11.31 0.50
CA MET A 79 -32.11 -10.69 -0.71
C MET A 79 -32.58 -9.24 -0.55
N ALA A 80 -32.29 -8.56 0.58
CA ALA A 80 -32.68 -7.17 0.78
C ALA A 80 -31.79 -6.17 0.02
N VAL A 81 -30.53 -6.53 -0.24
CA VAL A 81 -29.52 -5.66 -0.86
C VAL A 81 -29.05 -6.28 -2.17
N LYS A 82 -29.23 -5.54 -3.26
CA LYS A 82 -28.75 -5.91 -4.59
C LYS A 82 -27.26 -5.57 -4.75
N GLU A 83 -26.86 -4.39 -4.27
CA GLU A 83 -25.48 -3.93 -4.41
C GLU A 83 -25.06 -3.06 -3.22
N MET A 84 -23.80 -3.15 -2.85
CA MET A 84 -23.15 -2.23 -1.93
C MET A 84 -21.74 -1.89 -2.42
N LYS A 85 -21.33 -0.65 -2.21
CA LYS A 85 -20.01 -0.14 -2.58
C LYS A 85 -19.51 0.90 -1.60
N THR A 86 -18.20 1.04 -1.49
CA THR A 86 -17.52 2.06 -0.69
C THR A 86 -16.55 2.83 -1.58
N GLU A 87 -16.66 4.14 -1.63
CA GLU A 87 -15.67 5.02 -2.26
C GLU A 87 -14.77 5.62 -1.18
N PHE A 88 -13.47 5.34 -1.21
CA PHE A 88 -12.47 5.99 -0.36
C PHE A 88 -11.83 7.16 -1.11
N ARG A 89 -11.87 8.36 -0.52
CA ARG A 89 -11.36 9.59 -1.13
C ARG A 89 -10.06 10.06 -0.48
N SER A 90 -9.28 10.83 -1.23
CA SER A 90 -7.97 11.34 -0.82
C SER A 90 -8.01 12.35 0.35
N ASP A 91 -9.19 12.90 0.65
CA ASP A 91 -9.43 13.80 1.78
C ASP A 91 -9.79 13.06 3.08
N ASN A 92 -9.58 11.74 3.11
CA ASN A 92 -9.92 10.84 4.23
C ASN A 92 -11.43 10.73 4.51
N THR A 93 -12.28 11.11 3.56
CA THR A 93 -13.71 10.81 3.59
C THR A 93 -14.04 9.54 2.81
N TYR A 94 -15.13 8.87 3.18
CA TYR A 94 -15.68 7.77 2.39
C TYR A 94 -17.19 7.93 2.20
N THR A 95 -17.69 7.35 1.12
CA THR A 95 -19.13 7.19 0.89
C THR A 95 -19.47 5.72 0.71
N GLU A 96 -20.35 5.19 1.56
CA GLU A 96 -20.95 3.88 1.36
C GLU A 96 -22.29 4.06 0.62
N SER A 97 -22.45 3.37 -0.50
CA SER A 97 -23.69 3.37 -1.30
C SER A 97 -24.34 2.00 -1.26
N LYS A 98 -25.66 1.97 -1.06
CA LYS A 98 -26.47 0.75 -0.96
C LYS A 98 -27.65 0.81 -1.90
N LEU A 99 -27.78 -0.20 -2.76
CA LEU A 99 -28.93 -0.41 -3.62
C LEU A 99 -29.79 -1.54 -3.06
N LYS A 100 -31.00 -1.22 -2.62
CA LYS A 100 -31.98 -2.23 -2.16
C LYS A 100 -32.56 -2.99 -3.36
N LYS A 101 -32.96 -4.24 -3.13
CA LYS A 101 -33.68 -5.01 -4.15
C LYS A 101 -34.98 -4.30 -4.52
N GLY A 102 -35.25 -4.17 -5.82
CA GLY A 102 -36.41 -3.43 -6.34
C GLY A 102 -36.25 -1.91 -6.41
N SER A 103 -35.14 -1.35 -5.90
CA SER A 103 -34.81 0.06 -6.06
C SER A 103 -33.96 0.29 -7.32
N THR A 104 -34.11 1.46 -7.93
CA THR A 104 -33.19 2.00 -8.95
C THR A 104 -32.22 3.02 -8.36
N GLU A 105 -32.49 3.50 -7.14
CA GLU A 105 -31.71 4.54 -6.48
C GLU A 105 -30.84 3.98 -5.35
N PHE A 106 -29.62 4.51 -5.27
CA PHE A 106 -28.71 4.23 -4.17
C PHE A 106 -29.01 5.14 -2.98
N THR A 107 -29.08 4.55 -1.79
CA THR A 107 -28.97 5.31 -0.54
C THR A 107 -27.50 5.42 -0.17
N THR A 108 -27.06 6.61 0.24
CA THR A 108 -25.66 6.86 0.61
C THR A 108 -25.54 7.23 2.09
N LEU A 109 -24.39 6.90 2.67
CA LEU A 109 -23.92 7.46 3.94
C LEU A 109 -22.47 7.92 3.76
N GLU A 110 -22.08 8.93 4.52
CA GLU A 110 -20.74 9.50 4.47
C GLU A 110 -20.05 9.40 5.82
N GLY A 111 -18.74 9.24 5.79
CA GLY A 111 -17.92 9.17 6.99
C GLY A 111 -16.46 9.49 6.71
N THR A 112 -15.64 9.23 7.71
CA THR A 112 -14.19 9.40 7.69
C THR A 112 -13.50 8.05 7.81
N TRP A 113 -12.36 7.89 7.16
CA TRP A 113 -11.56 6.68 7.20
C TRP A 113 -10.09 7.00 7.43
N LYS A 114 -9.34 6.02 7.95
CA LYS A 114 -7.89 6.06 8.05
C LYS A 114 -7.33 4.65 8.08
N VAL A 115 -6.11 4.48 7.59
CA VAL A 115 -5.31 3.27 7.80
C VAL A 115 -4.42 3.54 9.01
N GLU A 116 -4.65 2.84 10.11
CA GLU A 116 -3.92 3.07 11.37
C GLU A 116 -2.49 2.49 11.32
N ASN A 117 -2.34 1.39 10.59
CA ASN A 117 -1.09 0.71 10.28
C ASN A 117 -1.33 -0.19 9.06
N GLU A 118 -0.31 -0.92 8.59
CA GLU A 118 -0.43 -1.76 7.40
C GLU A 118 -1.47 -2.91 7.50
N ALA A 119 -2.03 -3.15 8.69
CA ALA A 119 -2.96 -4.23 8.98
C ALA A 119 -4.36 -3.75 9.40
N THR A 120 -4.61 -2.46 9.61
CA THR A 120 -5.88 -1.98 10.19
C THR A 120 -6.45 -0.79 9.42
N LEU A 121 -7.68 -0.97 8.92
CA LEU A 121 -8.53 0.08 8.36
C LEU A 121 -9.57 0.47 9.42
N SER A 122 -9.64 1.75 9.77
CA SER A 122 -10.65 2.28 10.69
C SER A 122 -11.60 3.22 9.96
N MET A 123 -12.90 3.03 10.16
CA MET A 123 -13.97 3.81 9.54
C MET A 123 -14.95 4.34 10.58
N LYS A 124 -15.44 5.56 10.38
CA LYS A 124 -16.39 6.23 11.27
C LYS A 124 -17.38 7.07 10.46
N GLU A 125 -18.66 6.74 10.53
CA GLU A 125 -19.76 7.59 10.04
C GLU A 125 -20.08 8.67 11.08
N LYS A 126 -20.55 8.23 12.25
CA LYS A 126 -20.82 9.02 13.45
C LYS A 126 -20.38 8.22 14.67
N GLY A 127 -20.02 8.88 15.77
CA GLY A 127 -19.66 8.20 17.02
C GLY A 127 -18.26 7.61 17.00
N ASP A 128 -18.12 6.32 17.33
CA ASP A 128 -16.82 5.68 17.53
C ASP A 128 -16.22 5.09 16.24
N TRP A 129 -14.90 4.91 16.25
CA TRP A 129 -14.19 4.26 15.16
C TRP A 129 -14.45 2.75 15.15
N ARG A 130 -14.80 2.22 13.97
CA ARG A 130 -14.91 0.78 13.72
C ARG A 130 -13.66 0.32 12.98
N ALA A 131 -12.86 -0.51 13.63
CA ALA A 131 -11.67 -1.09 13.04
C ALA A 131 -11.99 -2.41 12.33
N ALA A 132 -11.41 -2.60 11.13
CA ALA A 132 -11.41 -3.83 10.38
C ALA A 132 -9.96 -4.21 10.05
N LYS A 133 -9.62 -5.49 10.19
CA LYS A 133 -8.27 -5.96 9.89
C LYS A 133 -8.14 -6.21 8.39
N ILE A 134 -7.10 -5.64 7.78
CA ILE A 134 -6.71 -5.91 6.40
C ILE A 134 -6.04 -7.29 6.37
N VAL A 135 -6.74 -8.29 5.83
CA VAL A 135 -6.24 -9.66 5.70
C VAL A 135 -5.41 -9.83 4.43
N LYS A 136 -5.86 -9.21 3.34
CA LYS A 136 -5.18 -9.22 2.05
C LYS A 136 -5.49 -7.93 1.30
N PHE A 137 -4.47 -7.37 0.66
CA PHE A 137 -4.65 -6.20 -0.19
C PHE A 137 -3.83 -6.32 -1.47
N ALA A 138 -4.50 -6.12 -2.59
CA ALA A 138 -3.94 -6.10 -3.93
C ALA A 138 -4.61 -4.98 -4.75
N ASN A 139 -4.09 -4.74 -5.95
CA ASN A 139 -4.55 -3.63 -6.79
C ASN A 139 -6.07 -3.64 -7.04
N ASP A 140 -6.66 -4.82 -7.25
CA ASP A 140 -8.07 -5.00 -7.61
C ASP A 140 -8.92 -5.64 -6.51
N SER A 141 -8.32 -6.04 -5.40
CA SER A 141 -8.99 -6.82 -4.36
C SER A 141 -8.53 -6.45 -2.95
N LEU A 142 -9.51 -6.36 -2.05
CA LEU A 142 -9.32 -6.04 -0.64
C LEU A 142 -10.13 -7.04 0.19
N VAL A 143 -9.49 -7.67 1.15
CA VAL A 143 -10.14 -8.58 2.11
C VAL A 143 -10.02 -7.98 3.50
N LEU A 144 -11.16 -7.67 4.10
CA LEU A 144 -11.27 -7.11 5.45
C LEU A 144 -11.92 -8.12 6.38
N GLU A 145 -11.30 -8.40 7.53
CA GLU A 145 -11.99 -9.06 8.63
C GLU A 145 -12.78 -8.01 9.41
N ILE A 146 -14.11 -8.04 9.26
CA ILE A 146 -15.04 -7.04 9.83
C ILE A 146 -15.67 -7.51 11.15
N ALA A 147 -15.61 -8.81 11.40
CA ALA A 147 -15.97 -9.46 12.66
C ALA A 147 -15.19 -10.77 12.76
N PRO A 148 -15.02 -11.35 13.96
CA PRO A 148 -14.31 -12.62 14.11
C PRO A 148 -14.85 -13.68 13.16
N GLN A 149 -13.97 -14.25 12.34
CA GLN A 149 -14.28 -15.29 11.36
C GLN A 149 -15.19 -14.86 10.20
N VAL A 150 -15.45 -13.55 10.03
CA VAL A 150 -16.24 -12.99 8.93
C VAL A 150 -15.38 -12.01 8.14
N ASN A 151 -15.01 -12.43 6.94
CA ASN A 151 -14.25 -11.60 6.01
C ASN A 151 -15.16 -11.02 4.93
N LEU A 152 -15.02 -9.74 4.65
CA LEU A 152 -15.60 -9.06 3.50
C LEU A 152 -14.56 -9.03 2.37
N LEU A 153 -14.93 -9.59 1.22
CA LEU A 153 -14.20 -9.42 -0.04
C LEU A 153 -14.79 -8.23 -0.80
N MET A 154 -13.94 -7.25 -1.05
CA MET A 154 -14.23 -6.09 -1.90
C MET A 154 -13.37 -6.15 -3.16
N VAL A 155 -13.95 -5.74 -4.29
CA VAL A 155 -13.29 -5.71 -5.59
C VAL A 155 -13.33 -4.28 -6.11
N ARG A 156 -12.21 -3.80 -6.64
CA ARG A 156 -12.14 -2.43 -7.19
C ARG A 156 -13.09 -2.32 -8.37
N GLU A 157 -13.95 -1.31 -8.35
CA GLU A 157 -14.76 -0.94 -9.50
C GLU A 157 -13.85 -0.21 -10.49
N ASN A 158 -13.49 -0.88 -11.58
CA ASN A 158 -12.80 -0.21 -12.68
C ASN A 158 -13.79 0.76 -13.31
N LYS A 159 -13.59 2.07 -13.09
CA LYS A 159 -14.22 3.08 -13.94
C LYS A 159 -13.68 2.86 -15.35
N ILE A 160 -14.46 2.22 -16.22
CA ILE A 160 -14.21 2.29 -17.67
C ILE A 160 -14.45 3.76 -18.02
N PRO A 161 -13.42 4.55 -18.36
CA PRO A 161 -13.62 5.91 -18.81
C PRO A 161 -14.25 5.81 -20.21
N GLY A 162 -15.55 6.04 -20.36
CA GLY A 162 -16.16 6.24 -21.69
C GLY A 162 -17.51 5.60 -22.01
N LEU A 163 -18.17 4.85 -21.12
CA LEU A 163 -19.53 4.36 -21.40
C LEU A 163 -20.59 5.32 -20.83
N LEU A 164 -20.68 6.52 -21.41
CA LEU A 164 -21.86 7.39 -21.30
C LEU A 164 -22.73 7.20 -22.55
N ASN A 165 -24.01 6.94 -22.32
CA ASN A 165 -25.14 7.03 -23.25
C ASN A 165 -25.10 6.20 -24.54
N VAL A 166 -25.83 5.08 -24.52
CA VAL A 166 -26.68 4.72 -25.67
C VAL A 166 -28.11 4.64 -25.17
N LYS A 167 -28.86 5.73 -25.38
CA LYS A 167 -30.31 5.75 -25.23
C LYS A 167 -30.87 4.79 -26.30
N PRO A 168 -31.72 3.80 -25.98
CA PRO A 168 -32.34 2.98 -27.01
C PRO A 168 -33.29 3.86 -27.80
N THR A 169 -32.95 4.13 -29.07
CA THR A 169 -33.87 4.68 -30.05
C THR A 169 -34.91 3.59 -30.34
N ASN A 170 -36.11 3.76 -29.81
CA ASN A 170 -37.27 2.98 -30.22
C ASN A 170 -37.61 3.37 -31.67
N GLU A 171 -37.18 2.55 -32.62
CA GLU A 171 -37.77 2.55 -33.95
C GLU A 171 -39.06 1.73 -33.90
N LYS A 172 -40.19 2.44 -33.97
CA LYS A 172 -41.47 1.85 -34.39
C LYS A 172 -41.42 1.67 -35.90
N HIS A 173 -41.65 0.45 -36.37
CA HIS A 173 -42.26 0.20 -37.67
C HIS A 173 -43.35 -0.86 -37.50
#